data_AF-A0A163TRQ2-F1
#
_entry.id   AF-A0A163TRQ2-F1
#
_cell.length_a   1.000
_cell.length_b   1.000
_cell.length_c   1.000
_cell.angle_alpha   90.00
_cell.angle_beta   90.00
_cell.angle_gamma   90.00
#
_symmetry.space_group_name_H-M   'P 1'
#
loop_
_entity.id
_entity.type
_entity.pdbx_description
1 polymer ?
#
loop_
_entity_poly.entity_id
_entity_poly.type
_entity_poly.pdbx_seq_one_letter_code
_entity_poly.pdbx_strand_id
1 'polypeptide(L)'
;MAETILGLAAQNLLSPIILFFALGLGAALVRSDLSVPEAAAKALSIYLLFAIGFKGGVSVSGHGIDAGLLMSLLAGFVLSFAIPFVAFGLLRVMTSLGTVDAAAVAGHYGSISIVTFVAATSVLQSQGLASEGYLVAVAAVMEAPAILSALWLASRASSDGTGQPGRTSGLWREIMLNGSIVLLVGSFVIGFLSGPKGLADIESFIVAPFKGVLCLFLLDMGLVAGRGLRASAKELRPGLIGFGILMPMIGSVAGLVAASLIGLSTGGTVLLMTLSASASYIAVPAAMRVALPEANPSIYLTMSLGITFPFNLTIGIPLYLSIAQAIGG
;
A
#
# COMPACT_ATOMS: atom_id res chain seq x y z
N MET A 1 22.04 -10.61 -13.48
CA MET A 1 21.22 -9.79 -12.56
C MET A 1 20.52 -8.65 -13.30
N ALA A 2 21.24 -7.70 -13.92
CA ALA A 2 20.58 -6.60 -14.67
C ALA A 2 19.71 -7.08 -15.86
N GLU A 3 20.19 -8.04 -16.66
CA GLU A 3 19.38 -8.65 -17.74
C GLU A 3 18.16 -9.41 -17.21
N THR A 4 18.29 -10.07 -16.06
CA THR A 4 17.19 -10.76 -15.37
C THR A 4 16.14 -9.77 -14.86
N ILE A 5 16.58 -8.66 -14.27
CA ILE A 5 15.71 -7.56 -13.81
C ILE A 5 14.99 -6.92 -15.00
N LEU A 6 15.70 -6.66 -16.10
CA LEU A 6 15.12 -6.08 -17.31
C LEU A 6 14.13 -7.02 -17.99
N GLY A 7 14.41 -8.33 -18.01
CA GLY A 7 13.49 -9.36 -18.53
C GLY A 7 12.22 -9.49 -17.69
N LEU A 8 12.36 -9.54 -16.35
CA LEU A 8 11.23 -9.55 -15.42
C LEU A 8 10.42 -8.25 -15.48
N ALA A 9 11.10 -7.11 -15.59
CA ALA A 9 10.45 -5.82 -15.78
C ALA A 9 9.66 -5.79 -17.09
N ALA A 10 10.23 -6.24 -18.20
CA ALA A 10 9.54 -6.29 -19.50
C ALA A 10 8.29 -7.20 -19.46
N GLN A 11 8.39 -8.40 -18.87
CA GLN A 11 7.24 -9.29 -18.72
C GLN A 11 6.15 -8.69 -17.82
N ASN A 12 6.53 -8.02 -16.73
CA ASN A 12 5.58 -7.33 -15.85
C ASN A 12 4.91 -6.15 -16.55
N LEU A 13 5.68 -5.32 -17.27
CA LEU A 13 5.16 -4.18 -18.02
C LEU A 13 4.16 -4.59 -19.11
N LEU A 14 4.29 -5.81 -19.66
CA LEU A 14 3.35 -6.38 -20.63
C LEU A 14 2.15 -7.11 -19.99
N SER A 15 2.06 -7.17 -18.66
CA SER A 15 0.89 -7.75 -18.00
C SER A 15 -0.35 -6.88 -18.21
N PRO A 16 -1.54 -7.47 -18.39
CA PRO A 16 -2.78 -6.69 -18.56
C PRO A 16 -2.99 -5.68 -17.43
N ILE A 17 -2.68 -6.06 -16.19
CA ILE A 17 -2.82 -5.22 -15.00
C ILE A 17 -2.02 -3.92 -15.16
N ILE A 18 -0.74 -4.02 -15.53
CA ILE A 18 0.14 -2.85 -15.69
C ILE A 18 -0.25 -2.05 -16.93
N LEU A 19 -0.63 -2.71 -18.03
CA LEU A 19 -1.07 -2.04 -19.25
C LEU A 19 -2.36 -1.24 -19.02
N PHE A 20 -3.32 -1.73 -18.24
CA PHE A 20 -4.52 -0.96 -17.88
C PHE A 20 -4.21 0.24 -16.99
N PHE A 21 -3.26 0.11 -16.05
CA PHE A 21 -2.76 1.26 -15.31
C PHE A 21 -2.13 2.30 -16.23
N ALA A 22 -1.24 1.87 -17.14
CA ALA A 22 -0.58 2.74 -18.11
C ALA A 22 -1.57 3.42 -19.06
N LEU A 23 -2.62 2.70 -19.48
CA LEU A 23 -3.72 3.25 -20.27
C LEU A 23 -4.43 4.37 -19.49
N GLY A 24 -4.78 4.15 -18.22
CA GLY A 24 -5.43 5.15 -17.38
C GLY A 24 -4.55 6.39 -17.17
N LEU A 25 -3.27 6.16 -16.87
CA LEU A 25 -2.29 7.24 -16.72
C LEU A 25 -2.17 8.07 -18.00
N GLY A 26 -1.95 7.40 -19.13
CA GLY A 26 -1.85 8.04 -20.45
C GLY A 26 -3.10 8.81 -20.82
N ALA A 27 -4.28 8.20 -20.67
CA ALA A 27 -5.58 8.83 -20.92
C ALA A 27 -5.77 10.11 -20.10
N ALA A 28 -5.42 10.08 -18.81
CA ALA A 28 -5.44 11.27 -17.98
C ALA A 28 -4.45 12.33 -18.50
N LEU A 29 -3.20 11.97 -18.80
CA LEU A 29 -2.18 12.93 -19.25
C LEU A 29 -2.57 13.64 -20.56
N VAL A 30 -3.13 12.92 -21.53
CA VAL A 30 -3.61 13.49 -22.81
C VAL A 30 -4.98 14.18 -22.72
N ARG A 31 -5.56 14.30 -21.52
CA ARG A 31 -6.86 14.93 -21.26
C ARG A 31 -8.05 14.23 -21.93
N SER A 32 -8.02 12.90 -22.02
CA SER A 32 -9.21 12.13 -22.39
C SER A 32 -10.35 12.35 -21.38
N ASP A 33 -11.57 12.25 -21.87
CA ASP A 33 -12.82 12.23 -21.10
C ASP A 33 -13.07 10.89 -20.37
N LEU A 34 -12.20 9.89 -20.58
CA LEU A 34 -12.25 8.61 -19.88
C LEU A 34 -12.29 8.83 -18.36
N SER A 35 -13.35 8.32 -17.75
CA SER A 35 -13.58 8.41 -16.31
C SER A 35 -14.27 7.15 -15.83
N VAL A 36 -13.90 6.70 -14.63
CA VAL A 36 -14.60 5.65 -13.93
C VAL A 36 -15.52 6.33 -12.92
N PRO A 37 -16.83 6.03 -12.92
CA PRO A 37 -17.74 6.60 -11.93
C PRO A 37 -17.29 6.29 -10.50
N GLU A 38 -17.39 7.26 -9.59
CA GLU A 38 -16.93 7.09 -8.20
C GLU A 38 -17.58 5.89 -7.50
N ALA A 39 -18.88 5.67 -7.75
CA ALA A 39 -19.59 4.50 -7.24
C ALA A 39 -18.99 3.17 -7.74
N ALA A 40 -18.57 3.12 -9.02
CA ALA A 40 -17.93 1.95 -9.60
C ALA A 40 -16.52 1.75 -9.00
N ALA A 41 -15.70 2.80 -8.91
CA ALA A 41 -14.39 2.75 -8.26
C ALA A 41 -14.48 2.21 -6.81
N LYS A 42 -15.47 2.70 -6.05
CA LYS A 42 -15.76 2.23 -4.69
C LYS A 42 -16.18 0.76 -4.67
N ALA A 43 -17.05 0.33 -5.59
CA ALA A 43 -17.47 -1.07 -5.70
C ALA A 43 -16.29 -2.00 -6.04
N LEU A 44 -15.42 -1.60 -6.97
CA LEU A 44 -14.19 -2.34 -7.32
C LEU A 44 -13.27 -2.48 -6.10
N SER A 45 -13.06 -1.40 -5.34
CA SER A 45 -12.25 -1.43 -4.10
C SER A 45 -12.83 -2.37 -3.05
N ILE A 46 -14.15 -2.29 -2.80
CA ILE A 46 -14.87 -3.18 -1.87
C ILE A 46 -14.68 -4.63 -2.30
N TYR A 47 -14.91 -4.96 -3.57
CA TYR A 47 -14.75 -6.31 -4.07
C TYR A 47 -13.33 -6.84 -3.87
N LEU A 48 -12.29 -6.05 -4.18
CA LEU A 48 -10.90 -6.48 -4.03
C LEU A 48 -10.54 -6.72 -2.57
N LEU A 49 -10.90 -5.81 -1.67
CA LEU A 49 -10.68 -5.96 -0.22
C LEU A 49 -11.38 -7.20 0.33
N PHE A 50 -12.63 -7.41 -0.08
CA PHE A 50 -13.40 -8.60 0.26
C PHE A 50 -12.71 -9.88 -0.21
N ALA A 51 -12.39 -9.98 -1.50
CA ALA A 51 -11.82 -11.19 -2.10
C ALA A 51 -10.44 -11.52 -1.50
N ILE A 52 -9.62 -10.52 -1.22
CA ILE A 52 -8.28 -10.70 -0.64
C ILE A 52 -8.38 -11.08 0.83
N GLY A 53 -9.20 -10.36 1.61
CA GLY A 53 -9.46 -10.68 3.00
C GLY A 53 -9.91 -12.13 3.15
N PHE A 54 -10.93 -12.53 2.38
CA PHE A 54 -11.46 -13.89 2.40
C PHE A 54 -10.41 -14.94 2.05
N LYS A 55 -9.64 -14.77 0.95
CA LYS A 55 -8.54 -15.69 0.58
C LYS A 55 -7.48 -15.77 1.68
N GLY A 56 -7.12 -14.64 2.29
CA GLY A 56 -6.19 -14.59 3.41
C GLY A 56 -6.67 -15.40 4.60
N GLY A 57 -7.94 -15.23 4.99
CA GLY A 57 -8.56 -16.00 6.06
C GLY A 57 -8.52 -17.51 5.81
N VAL A 58 -8.94 -17.92 4.62
CA VAL A 58 -8.94 -19.32 4.20
C VAL A 58 -7.52 -19.92 4.28
N SER A 59 -6.50 -19.17 3.88
CA SER A 59 -5.10 -19.65 3.94
C SER A 59 -4.64 -20.00 5.36
N VAL A 60 -5.11 -19.25 6.37
CA VAL A 60 -4.77 -19.45 7.80
C VAL A 60 -5.59 -20.59 8.41
N SER A 61 -6.82 -20.81 7.93
CA SER A 61 -7.67 -21.90 8.43
C SER A 61 -7.02 -23.28 8.27
N GLY A 62 -6.17 -23.46 7.24
CA GLY A 62 -5.48 -24.72 6.97
C GLY A 62 -4.16 -24.92 7.72
N HIS A 63 -3.53 -23.83 8.20
CA HIS A 63 -2.18 -23.86 8.81
C HIS A 63 -2.18 -23.51 10.31
N GLY A 64 -3.30 -22.99 10.83
CA GLY A 64 -3.41 -22.55 12.22
C GLY A 64 -2.71 -21.22 12.49
N ILE A 65 -2.77 -20.76 13.75
CA ILE A 65 -2.00 -19.58 14.20
C ILE A 65 -0.62 -20.08 14.63
N ASP A 66 0.39 -19.85 13.78
CA ASP A 66 1.77 -20.21 14.07
C ASP A 66 2.60 -19.00 14.53
N ALA A 67 3.85 -19.26 14.94
CA ALA A 67 4.79 -18.22 15.34
C ALA A 67 5.13 -17.27 14.18
N GLY A 68 5.14 -17.75 12.93
CA GLY A 68 5.39 -16.95 11.75
C GLY A 68 4.33 -15.87 11.55
N LEU A 69 3.06 -16.21 11.72
CA LEU A 69 1.94 -15.27 11.72
C LEU A 69 2.10 -14.20 12.80
N LEU A 70 2.29 -14.60 14.06
CA LEU A 70 2.40 -13.64 15.17
C LEU A 70 3.60 -12.70 14.99
N MET A 71 4.75 -13.23 14.57
CA MET A 71 5.94 -12.43 14.32
C MET A 71 5.77 -11.51 13.11
N SER A 72 5.03 -11.93 12.09
CA SER A 72 4.72 -11.10 10.91
C SER A 72 3.75 -9.96 11.25
N LEU A 73 2.74 -10.21 12.09
CA LEU A 73 1.85 -9.16 12.60
C LEU A 73 2.61 -8.16 13.45
N LEU A 74 3.49 -8.64 14.34
CA LEU A 74 4.35 -7.77 15.16
C LEU A 74 5.31 -6.95 14.29
N ALA A 75 5.95 -7.58 13.31
CA ALA A 75 6.83 -6.88 12.37
C ALA A 75 6.07 -5.82 11.57
N GLY A 76 4.90 -6.15 11.04
CA GLY A 76 4.04 -5.18 10.35
C GLY A 76 3.68 -4.00 11.24
N PHE A 77 3.27 -4.25 12.49
CA PHE A 77 2.99 -3.21 13.46
C PHE A 77 4.20 -2.29 13.71
N VAL A 78 5.37 -2.89 13.96
CA VAL A 78 6.62 -2.15 14.23
C VAL A 78 7.07 -1.35 13.01
N LEU A 79 7.04 -1.94 11.81
CA LEU A 79 7.37 -1.28 10.57
C LEU A 79 6.42 -0.12 10.29
N SER A 80 5.11 -0.34 10.42
CA SER A 80 4.09 0.68 10.24
C SER A 80 4.25 1.85 11.21
N PHE A 81 4.61 1.55 12.46
CA PHE A 81 4.89 2.58 13.44
C PHE A 81 6.19 3.35 13.10
N ALA A 82 7.28 2.65 12.78
CA ALA A 82 8.62 3.22 12.64
C ALA A 82 8.87 3.97 11.32
N ILE A 83 8.36 3.47 10.19
CA ILE A 83 8.60 4.01 8.85
C ILE A 83 8.19 5.50 8.73
N PRO A 84 7.06 5.97 9.28
CA PRO A 84 6.70 7.38 9.24
C PRO A 84 7.74 8.30 9.88
N PHE A 85 8.47 7.87 10.92
CA PHE A 85 9.52 8.69 11.53
C PHE A 85 10.71 8.87 10.59
N VAL A 86 11.09 7.79 9.90
CA VAL A 86 12.15 7.83 8.89
C VAL A 86 11.70 8.69 7.71
N ALA A 87 10.47 8.51 7.24
CA ALA A 87 9.88 9.30 6.16
C ALA A 87 9.86 10.79 6.49
N PHE A 88 9.43 11.14 7.70
CA PHE A 88 9.43 12.51 8.18
C PHE A 88 10.83 13.11 8.23
N GLY A 89 11.80 12.42 8.84
CA GLY A 89 13.19 12.88 8.88
C GLY A 89 13.75 13.12 7.47
N LEU A 90 13.49 12.19 6.54
CA LEU A 90 13.92 12.30 5.16
C LEU A 90 13.25 13.48 4.43
N LEU A 91 11.94 13.69 4.62
CA LEU A 91 11.22 14.85 4.09
C LEU A 91 11.78 16.16 4.62
N ARG A 92 12.11 16.23 5.91
CA ARG A 92 12.69 17.44 6.55
C ARG A 92 14.08 17.78 6.02
N VAL A 93 14.83 16.80 5.53
CA VAL A 93 16.16 17.01 4.93
C VAL A 93 16.09 17.28 3.43
N MET A 94 15.24 16.55 2.70
CA MET A 94 15.19 16.61 1.23
C MET A 94 14.28 17.70 0.68
N THR A 95 13.35 18.22 1.49
CA THR A 95 12.28 19.10 1.02
C THR A 95 12.16 20.36 1.88
N SER A 96 11.49 21.37 1.33
CA SER A 96 11.15 22.60 2.04
C SER A 96 9.72 22.58 2.59
N LEU A 97 9.15 21.39 2.84
CA LEU A 97 7.78 21.27 3.32
C LEU A 97 7.64 21.79 4.76
N GLY A 98 6.51 22.45 5.01
CA GLY A 98 6.07 22.79 6.36
C GLY A 98 5.96 21.54 7.22
N THR A 99 6.10 21.69 8.53
CA THR A 99 6.19 20.52 9.43
C THR A 99 4.90 19.70 9.45
N VAL A 100 3.74 20.37 9.35
CA VAL A 100 2.42 19.72 9.24
C VAL A 100 2.31 18.93 7.95
N ASP A 101 2.68 19.52 6.79
CA ASP A 101 2.68 18.80 5.50
C ASP A 101 3.64 17.62 5.50
N ALA A 102 4.85 17.79 6.06
CA ALA A 102 5.83 16.71 6.15
C ALA A 102 5.31 15.55 7.03
N ALA A 103 4.63 15.83 8.13
CA ALA A 103 4.02 14.82 8.98
C ALA A 103 2.84 14.12 8.29
N ALA A 104 1.99 14.88 7.59
CA ALA A 104 0.88 14.32 6.82
C ALA A 104 1.38 13.40 5.70
N VAL A 105 2.38 13.83 4.90
CA VAL A 105 3.00 12.98 3.87
C VAL A 105 3.63 11.75 4.52
N ALA A 106 4.39 11.92 5.61
CA ALA A 106 5.03 10.80 6.30
C ALA A 106 4.04 9.73 6.76
N GLY A 107 2.84 10.11 7.22
CA GLY A 107 1.80 9.14 7.61
C GLY A 107 1.31 8.23 6.50
N HIS A 108 1.46 8.64 5.25
CA HIS A 108 1.15 7.77 4.12
C HIS A 108 2.19 6.66 3.98
N TYR A 109 3.47 6.94 4.28
CA TYR A 109 4.58 6.00 4.20
C TYR A 109 4.71 5.22 5.50
N GLY A 110 4.52 3.90 5.45
CA GLY A 110 4.38 3.04 6.64
C GLY A 110 2.95 2.56 6.82
N SER A 111 1.99 3.27 6.24
CA SER A 111 0.70 2.69 5.86
C SER A 111 0.83 2.03 4.49
N ILE A 112 -0.19 1.26 4.09
CA ILE A 112 -0.09 0.38 2.92
C ILE A 112 -0.96 0.85 1.76
N SER A 113 -0.60 0.40 0.57
CA SER A 113 -1.49 0.40 -0.59
C SER A 113 -1.94 -1.03 -0.82
N ILE A 114 -3.21 -1.31 -0.57
CA ILE A 114 -3.78 -2.62 -0.91
C ILE A 114 -3.55 -2.96 -2.38
N VAL A 115 -3.56 -1.95 -3.23
CA VAL A 115 -3.40 -2.05 -4.68
C VAL A 115 -1.99 -2.47 -5.05
N THR A 116 -0.96 -1.87 -4.44
CA THR A 116 0.43 -2.29 -4.63
C THR A 116 0.65 -3.70 -4.10
N PHE A 117 0.04 -4.05 -2.97
CA PHE A 117 0.03 -5.42 -2.47
C PHE A 117 -0.61 -6.39 -3.48
N VAL A 118 -1.75 -6.04 -4.07
CA VAL A 118 -2.37 -6.88 -5.11
C VAL A 118 -1.44 -7.05 -6.31
N ALA A 119 -0.86 -5.96 -6.80
CA ALA A 119 0.07 -6.02 -7.93
C ALA A 119 1.23 -6.98 -7.63
N ALA A 120 1.82 -6.91 -6.44
CA ALA A 120 2.89 -7.82 -6.04
C ALA A 120 2.42 -9.28 -5.96
N THR A 121 1.25 -9.56 -5.36
CA THR A 121 0.69 -10.93 -5.34
C THR A 121 0.46 -11.47 -6.75
N SER A 122 0.02 -10.64 -7.69
CA SER A 122 -0.17 -11.06 -9.08
C SER A 122 1.15 -11.34 -9.80
N VAL A 123 2.21 -10.58 -9.53
CA VAL A 123 3.56 -10.84 -10.06
C VAL A 123 4.10 -12.15 -9.48
N LEU A 124 3.95 -12.41 -8.19
CA LEU A 124 4.35 -13.67 -7.58
C LEU A 124 3.61 -14.86 -8.21
N GLN A 125 2.29 -14.73 -8.41
CA GLN A 125 1.49 -15.75 -9.07
C GLN A 125 1.93 -16.02 -10.51
N SER A 126 2.31 -15.00 -11.29
CA SER A 126 2.79 -15.20 -12.67
C SER A 126 4.15 -15.89 -12.71
N GLN A 127 4.95 -15.76 -11.65
CA GLN A 127 6.24 -16.43 -11.47
C GLN A 127 6.12 -17.80 -10.78
N GLY A 128 4.90 -18.26 -10.47
CA GLY A 128 4.68 -19.53 -9.77
C GLY A 128 5.18 -19.55 -8.33
N LEU A 129 5.37 -18.39 -7.72
CA LEU A 129 5.85 -18.26 -6.33
C LEU A 129 4.66 -18.17 -5.37
N ALA A 130 4.64 -19.10 -4.41
CA ALA A 130 3.72 -19.05 -3.28
C ALA A 130 4.15 -17.98 -2.27
N SER A 131 3.19 -17.51 -1.46
CA SER A 131 3.43 -16.59 -0.35
C SER A 131 2.46 -16.90 0.79
N GLU A 132 2.81 -16.45 1.99
CA GLU A 132 2.03 -16.64 3.20
C GLU A 132 0.74 -15.81 3.11
N GLY A 133 -0.40 -16.49 2.97
CA GLY A 133 -1.68 -15.80 2.78
C GLY A 133 -2.13 -14.97 4.00
N TYR A 134 -1.51 -15.17 5.17
CA TYR A 134 -1.73 -14.30 6.33
C TYR A 134 -1.11 -12.90 6.20
N LEU A 135 -0.24 -12.64 5.21
CA LEU A 135 0.30 -11.30 4.99
C LEU A 135 -0.78 -10.28 4.60
N VAL A 136 -1.97 -10.75 4.20
CA VAL A 136 -3.18 -9.92 4.10
C VAL A 136 -3.57 -9.30 5.44
N ALA A 137 -3.48 -10.08 6.54
CA ALA A 137 -3.77 -9.57 7.88
C ALA A 137 -2.68 -8.58 8.34
N VAL A 138 -1.42 -8.82 7.96
CA VAL A 138 -0.33 -7.87 8.20
C VAL A 138 -0.62 -6.53 7.52
N ALA A 139 -1.09 -6.55 6.26
CA ALA A 139 -1.50 -5.33 5.57
C ALA A 139 -2.58 -4.54 6.33
N ALA A 140 -3.57 -5.23 6.92
CA ALA A 140 -4.60 -4.59 7.74
C ALA A 140 -4.01 -3.95 9.02
N VAL A 141 -3.10 -4.66 9.70
CA VAL A 141 -2.42 -4.16 10.92
C VAL A 141 -1.58 -2.92 10.63
N MET A 142 -0.98 -2.84 9.44
CA MET A 142 -0.09 -1.73 9.06
C MET A 142 -0.81 -0.40 8.82
N GLU A 143 -2.14 -0.32 8.84
CA GLU A 143 -2.81 0.98 8.63
C GLU A 143 -2.79 1.89 9.86
N ALA A 144 -3.19 1.37 11.02
CA ALA A 144 -3.39 2.19 12.21
C ALA A 144 -2.08 2.76 12.82
N PRO A 145 -0.99 1.98 12.98
CA PRO A 145 0.23 2.48 13.62
C PRO A 145 0.85 3.67 12.87
N ALA A 146 0.82 3.65 11.54
CA ALA A 146 1.32 4.73 10.70
C ALA A 146 0.56 6.05 10.90
N ILE A 147 -0.78 5.99 10.99
CA ILE A 147 -1.60 7.17 11.25
C ILE A 147 -1.24 7.76 12.62
N LEU A 148 -1.07 6.92 13.64
CA LEU A 148 -0.72 7.39 14.98
C LEU A 148 0.66 8.06 15.02
N SER A 149 1.65 7.49 14.34
CA SER A 149 2.99 8.08 14.23
C SER A 149 2.92 9.46 13.56
N ALA A 150 2.15 9.59 12.48
CA ALA A 150 1.99 10.87 11.78
C ALA A 150 1.37 11.96 12.66
N LEU A 151 0.33 11.62 13.41
CA LEU A 151 -0.31 12.57 14.32
C LEU A 151 0.57 12.94 15.50
N TRP A 152 1.32 11.97 16.03
CA TRP A 152 2.33 12.25 17.04
C TRP A 152 3.39 13.22 16.50
N LEU A 153 3.90 12.99 15.29
CA LEU A 153 4.90 13.85 14.63
C LEU A 153 4.36 15.27 14.44
N ALA A 154 3.13 15.40 13.96
CA ALA A 154 2.48 16.69 13.77
C ALA A 154 2.22 17.41 15.11
N SER A 155 1.80 16.69 16.15
CA SER A 155 1.53 17.28 17.47
C SER A 155 2.78 17.88 18.13
N ARG A 156 3.95 17.23 17.97
CA ARG A 156 5.22 17.75 18.51
C ARG A 156 5.77 18.92 17.71
N ALA A 157 5.49 18.95 16.42
CA ALA A 157 5.88 20.05 15.56
C ALA A 157 5.13 21.35 15.85
N SER A 158 3.90 21.27 16.35
CA SER A 158 3.03 22.42 16.66
C SER A 158 3.25 23.03 18.04
N SER A 159 4.37 22.72 18.71
CA SER A 159 4.72 23.20 20.05
C SER A 159 4.99 24.72 20.13
N ASP A 160 5.00 25.44 19.01
CA ASP A 160 5.04 26.91 18.94
C ASP A 160 3.64 27.57 19.11
N GLY A 161 2.93 27.18 20.18
CA GLY A 161 2.06 28.11 20.90
C GLY A 161 0.58 28.30 20.50
N THR A 162 0.01 27.66 19.46
CA THR A 162 -1.41 27.93 19.10
C THR A 162 -2.27 26.75 18.62
N GLY A 163 -1.75 25.52 18.53
CA GLY A 163 -2.55 24.36 18.09
C GLY A 163 -3.12 23.55 19.25
N GLN A 164 -4.45 23.54 19.43
CA GLN A 164 -5.12 22.59 20.33
C GLN A 164 -4.74 21.15 19.93
N PRO A 165 -4.44 20.26 20.89
CA PRO A 165 -4.25 18.84 20.59
C PRO A 165 -5.54 18.30 19.98
N GLY A 166 -5.51 17.95 18.69
CA GLY A 166 -6.63 17.30 18.03
C GLY A 166 -7.09 16.11 18.87
N ARG A 167 -8.39 16.05 19.17
CA ARG A 167 -9.02 15.04 20.05
C ARG A 167 -8.73 13.62 19.54
N THR A 168 -7.63 13.03 19.99
CA THR A 168 -7.22 11.65 19.70
C THR A 168 -8.24 10.60 20.17
N SER A 169 -9.14 10.95 21.09
CA SER A 169 -10.14 10.03 21.64
C SER A 169 -11.23 9.59 20.64
N GLY A 170 -11.47 10.35 19.55
CA GLY A 170 -12.43 9.97 18.49
C GLY A 170 -11.79 9.20 17.33
N LEU A 171 -10.50 9.45 17.10
CA LEU A 171 -9.78 8.96 15.93
C LEU A 171 -9.57 7.45 15.93
N TRP A 172 -9.35 6.83 17.10
CA TRP A 172 -9.22 5.38 17.21
C TRP A 172 -10.47 4.64 16.73
N ARG A 173 -11.65 5.16 17.09
CA ARG A 173 -12.93 4.61 16.64
C ARG A 173 -13.11 4.81 15.13
N GLU A 174 -12.71 5.96 14.59
CA GLU A 174 -12.78 6.22 13.15
C GLU A 174 -11.81 5.36 12.33
N ILE A 175 -10.59 5.14 12.81
CA ILE A 175 -9.61 4.26 12.16
C ILE A 175 -10.10 2.82 12.20
N MET A 176 -10.51 2.32 13.37
CA MET A 176 -10.97 0.92 13.51
C MET A 176 -12.29 0.65 12.77
N LEU A 177 -13.18 1.64 12.68
CA LEU A 177 -14.45 1.53 11.94
C LEU A 177 -14.34 1.98 10.48
N ASN A 178 -13.12 2.17 9.95
CA ASN A 178 -12.93 2.45 8.55
C ASN A 178 -13.48 1.29 7.71
N GLY A 179 -14.33 1.59 6.72
CA GLY A 179 -15.00 0.56 5.92
C GLY A 179 -14.04 -0.41 5.23
N SER A 180 -12.85 0.05 4.82
CA SER A 180 -11.83 -0.81 4.20
C SER A 180 -11.21 -1.78 5.20
N ILE A 181 -10.90 -1.32 6.43
CA ILE A 181 -10.37 -2.17 7.51
C ILE A 181 -11.43 -3.18 7.97
N VAL A 182 -12.65 -2.70 8.26
CA VAL A 182 -13.78 -3.56 8.67
C VAL A 182 -14.05 -4.64 7.64
N LEU A 183 -14.07 -4.27 6.35
CA LEU A 183 -14.28 -5.24 5.28
C LEU A 183 -13.13 -6.22 5.15
N LEU A 184 -11.88 -5.76 5.20
CA LEU A 184 -10.69 -6.61 5.06
C LEU A 184 -10.59 -7.62 6.21
N VAL A 185 -10.66 -7.13 7.46
CA VAL A 185 -10.60 -7.96 8.68
C VAL A 185 -11.83 -8.85 8.79
N GLY A 186 -13.03 -8.32 8.53
CA GLY A 186 -14.26 -9.10 8.54
C GLY A 186 -14.24 -10.22 7.51
N SER A 187 -13.84 -9.94 6.27
CA SER A 187 -13.70 -10.97 5.23
C SER A 187 -12.63 -12.00 5.60
N PHE A 188 -11.53 -11.58 6.22
CA PHE A 188 -10.50 -12.48 6.74
C PHE A 188 -11.06 -13.41 7.81
N VAL A 189 -11.77 -12.89 8.81
CA VAL A 189 -12.40 -13.74 9.85
C VAL A 189 -13.40 -14.71 9.23
N ILE A 190 -14.24 -14.27 8.31
CA ILE A 190 -15.21 -15.13 7.62
C ILE A 190 -14.49 -16.22 6.81
N GLY A 191 -13.43 -15.87 6.08
CA GLY A 191 -12.61 -16.82 5.34
C GLY A 191 -11.91 -17.83 6.26
N PHE A 192 -11.41 -17.39 7.41
CA PHE A 192 -10.79 -18.24 8.42
C PHE A 192 -11.78 -19.25 9.00
N LEU A 193 -12.99 -18.80 9.33
CA LEU A 193 -14.03 -19.67 9.90
C LEU A 193 -14.61 -20.63 8.85
N SER A 194 -14.79 -20.18 7.61
CA SER A 194 -15.39 -20.99 6.53
C SER A 194 -14.40 -21.95 5.87
N GLY A 195 -13.11 -21.61 5.90
CA GLY A 195 -12.01 -22.42 5.37
C GLY A 195 -12.13 -22.78 3.87
N PRO A 196 -11.43 -23.83 3.41
CA PRO A 196 -11.41 -24.21 2.00
C PRO A 196 -12.77 -24.56 1.42
N LYS A 197 -13.67 -25.11 2.25
CA LYS A 197 -15.06 -25.42 1.85
C LYS A 197 -15.82 -24.16 1.48
N GLY A 198 -15.79 -23.14 2.34
CA GLY A 198 -16.45 -21.87 2.04
C GLY A 198 -15.83 -21.14 0.84
N LEU A 199 -14.52 -21.31 0.59
CA LEU A 199 -13.92 -20.78 -0.63
C LEU A 199 -14.47 -21.46 -1.88
N ALA A 200 -14.56 -22.80 -1.88
CA ALA A 200 -15.10 -23.55 -3.02
C ALA A 200 -16.55 -23.14 -3.34
N ASP A 201 -17.36 -22.82 -2.33
CA ASP A 201 -18.75 -22.40 -2.52
C ASP A 201 -18.90 -21.08 -3.28
N ILE A 202 -17.92 -20.17 -3.18
CA ILE A 202 -17.97 -18.82 -3.79
C ILE A 202 -16.77 -18.50 -4.70
N GLU A 203 -15.98 -19.51 -5.09
CA GLU A 203 -14.73 -19.32 -5.83
C GLU A 203 -14.95 -18.65 -7.19
N SER A 204 -16.07 -18.94 -7.85
CA SER A 204 -16.46 -18.33 -9.13
C SER A 204 -16.64 -16.81 -9.02
N PHE A 205 -16.93 -16.31 -7.82
CA PHE A 205 -17.03 -14.88 -7.55
C PHE A 205 -15.75 -14.30 -6.94
N ILE A 206 -14.91 -15.09 -6.26
CA ILE A 206 -13.72 -14.57 -5.54
C ILE A 206 -12.41 -14.77 -6.31
N VAL A 207 -12.22 -15.92 -6.93
CA VAL A 207 -10.96 -16.33 -7.56
C VAL A 207 -10.96 -15.94 -9.02
N ALA A 208 -11.95 -16.42 -9.77
CA ALA A 208 -12.00 -16.27 -11.23
C ALA A 208 -12.05 -14.80 -11.70
N PRO A 209 -12.90 -13.91 -11.14
CA PRO A 209 -13.03 -12.53 -11.65
C PRO A 209 -11.90 -11.62 -11.18
N PHE A 210 -11.12 -12.06 -10.19
CA PHE A 210 -10.19 -11.22 -9.44
C PHE A 210 -9.25 -10.40 -10.33
N LYS A 211 -8.61 -11.06 -11.31
CA LYS A 211 -7.67 -10.41 -12.22
C LYS A 211 -8.36 -9.39 -13.14
N GLY A 212 -9.56 -9.72 -13.63
CA GLY A 212 -10.33 -8.81 -14.48
C GLY A 212 -10.79 -7.57 -13.72
N VAL A 213 -11.30 -7.75 -12.49
CA VAL A 213 -11.70 -6.63 -11.62
C VAL A 213 -10.50 -5.75 -11.25
N LEU A 214 -9.34 -6.36 -10.98
CA LEU A 214 -8.10 -5.66 -10.72
C LEU A 214 -7.64 -4.80 -11.91
N CYS A 215 -7.79 -5.28 -13.15
CA CYS A 215 -7.49 -4.48 -14.35
C CYS A 215 -8.33 -3.19 -14.41
N LEU A 216 -9.64 -3.29 -14.17
CA LEU A 216 -10.53 -2.12 -14.15
C LEU A 216 -10.19 -1.16 -13.01
N PHE A 217 -9.84 -1.71 -11.85
CA PHE A 217 -9.42 -0.92 -10.71
C PHE A 217 -8.08 -0.19 -10.96
N LEU A 218 -7.11 -0.84 -11.61
CA LEU A 218 -5.84 -0.21 -11.99
C LEU A 218 -6.02 0.85 -13.08
N LEU A 219 -6.97 0.67 -14.00
CA LEU A 219 -7.33 1.71 -14.96
C LEU A 219 -7.79 2.99 -14.24
N ASP A 220 -8.68 2.86 -13.25
CA ASP A 220 -9.12 3.99 -12.42
C ASP A 220 -7.94 4.64 -11.68
N MET A 221 -7.10 3.83 -11.01
CA MET A 221 -5.92 4.34 -10.31
C MET A 221 -4.94 5.07 -11.25
N GLY A 222 -4.77 4.59 -12.49
CA GLY A 222 -3.99 5.29 -13.51
C GLY A 222 -4.57 6.66 -13.84
N LEU A 223 -5.89 6.75 -13.99
CA LEU A 223 -6.58 8.02 -14.24
C LEU A 223 -6.41 9.00 -13.07
N VAL A 224 -6.55 8.52 -11.83
CA VAL A 224 -6.38 9.34 -10.62
C VAL A 224 -4.93 9.81 -10.51
N ALA A 225 -3.95 8.92 -10.71
CA ALA A 225 -2.52 9.25 -10.69
C ALA A 225 -2.17 10.34 -11.73
N GLY A 226 -2.61 10.17 -12.98
CA GLY A 226 -2.35 11.13 -14.06
C GLY A 226 -3.05 12.49 -13.86
N ARG A 227 -4.23 12.51 -13.21
CA ARG A 227 -4.87 13.76 -12.77
C ARG A 227 -4.06 14.42 -11.64
N GLY A 228 -3.64 13.65 -10.63
CA GLY A 228 -2.83 14.14 -9.51
C GLY A 228 -1.50 14.75 -9.95
N LEU A 229 -0.76 14.07 -10.83
CA LEU A 229 0.49 14.57 -11.41
C LEU A 229 0.31 15.91 -12.13
N ARG A 230 -0.80 16.09 -12.86
CA ARG A 230 -1.09 17.36 -13.54
C ARG A 230 -1.49 18.46 -12.56
N ALA A 231 -2.31 18.14 -11.56
CA ALA A 231 -2.79 19.11 -10.59
C ALA A 231 -1.65 19.67 -9.72
N SER A 232 -0.69 18.83 -9.35
CA SER A 232 0.38 19.18 -8.42
C SER A 232 1.74 19.36 -9.09
N ALA A 233 1.77 19.55 -10.41
CA ALA A 233 3.01 19.72 -11.19
C ALA A 233 3.92 20.84 -10.64
N LYS A 234 3.33 21.89 -10.05
CA LYS A 234 4.05 23.02 -9.46
C LYS A 234 4.72 22.68 -8.12
N GLU A 235 4.23 21.66 -7.42
CA GLU A 235 4.74 21.23 -6.10
C GLU A 235 5.82 20.15 -6.22
N LEU A 236 5.92 19.46 -7.37
CA LEU A 236 6.90 18.41 -7.66
C LEU A 236 8.33 18.94 -7.83
N ARG A 237 8.92 19.41 -6.72
CA ARG A 237 10.33 19.78 -6.64
C ARG A 237 11.21 18.52 -6.66
N PRO A 238 12.48 18.61 -7.13
CA PRO A 238 13.39 17.45 -7.19
C PRO A 238 13.51 16.68 -5.86
N GLY A 239 13.47 17.39 -4.73
CA GLY A 239 13.50 16.77 -3.40
C GLY A 239 12.32 15.85 -3.11
N LEU A 240 11.10 16.24 -3.53
CA LEU A 240 9.90 15.41 -3.37
C LEU A 240 9.92 14.20 -4.30
N ILE A 241 10.34 14.39 -5.55
CA ILE A 241 10.51 13.28 -6.50
C ILE A 241 11.54 12.28 -5.96
N GLY A 242 12.69 12.77 -5.50
CA GLY A 242 13.75 11.96 -4.90
C GLY A 242 13.23 11.19 -3.68
N PHE A 243 12.48 11.85 -2.80
CA PHE A 243 11.86 11.20 -1.64
C PHE A 243 10.88 10.08 -2.07
N GLY A 244 10.03 10.33 -3.07
CA GLY A 244 9.03 9.37 -3.55
C GLY A 244 9.61 8.10 -4.19
N ILE A 245 10.90 8.11 -4.53
CA ILE A 245 11.67 6.97 -5.05
C ILE A 245 12.52 6.33 -3.95
N LEU A 246 13.23 7.15 -3.17
CA LEU A 246 14.15 6.68 -2.14
C LEU A 246 13.43 6.06 -0.94
N MET A 247 12.32 6.67 -0.49
CA MET A 247 11.61 6.20 0.70
C MET A 247 11.03 4.79 0.52
N PRO A 248 10.40 4.44 -0.61
CA PRO A 248 10.01 3.06 -0.90
C PRO A 248 11.17 2.06 -0.84
N MET A 249 12.36 2.45 -1.31
CA MET A 249 13.55 1.58 -1.24
C MET A 249 14.02 1.37 0.21
N ILE A 250 13.99 2.41 1.03
CA ILE A 250 14.31 2.29 2.47
C ILE A 250 13.29 1.36 3.15
N GLY A 251 12.00 1.57 2.86
CA GLY A 251 10.91 0.73 3.35
C GLY A 251 11.07 -0.73 2.92
N SER A 252 11.42 -0.98 1.66
CA SER A 252 11.61 -2.35 1.16
C SER A 252 12.80 -3.04 1.84
N VAL A 253 13.90 -2.34 2.11
CA VAL A 253 15.03 -2.90 2.86
C VAL A 253 14.62 -3.25 4.30
N ALA A 254 13.84 -2.38 4.96
CA ALA A 254 13.32 -2.68 6.30
C ALA A 254 12.41 -3.92 6.30
N GLY A 255 11.52 -4.02 5.30
CA GLY A 255 10.66 -5.19 5.10
C GLY A 255 11.43 -6.47 4.79
N LEU A 256 12.52 -6.38 4.01
CA LEU A 256 13.42 -7.49 3.72
C LEU A 256 14.08 -8.00 5.00
N VAL A 257 14.67 -7.10 5.80
CA VAL A 257 15.32 -7.47 7.07
C VAL A 257 14.31 -8.14 8.00
N ALA A 258 13.12 -7.57 8.15
CA ALA A 258 12.07 -8.16 8.97
C ALA A 258 11.65 -9.56 8.47
N ALA A 259 11.45 -9.73 7.16
CA ALA A 259 11.08 -11.01 6.56
C ALA A 259 12.17 -12.07 6.76
N SER A 260 13.44 -11.70 6.58
CA SER A 260 14.58 -12.59 6.79
C SER A 260 14.72 -13.02 8.26
N LEU A 261 14.46 -12.11 9.22
CA LEU A 261 14.47 -12.45 10.65
C LEU A 261 13.35 -13.40 11.05
N ILE A 262 12.20 -13.32 10.38
CA ILE A 262 11.05 -14.22 10.61
C ILE A 262 11.26 -15.57 9.92
N GLY A 263 12.03 -15.60 8.82
CA GLY A 263 12.21 -16.77 7.98
C GLY A 263 11.06 -16.98 7.00
N LEU A 264 10.49 -15.89 6.45
CA LEU A 264 9.43 -15.98 5.44
C LEU A 264 9.94 -16.58 4.12
N SER A 265 9.02 -17.18 3.36
CA SER A 265 9.30 -17.59 1.99
C SER A 265 9.74 -16.41 1.11
N THR A 266 10.29 -16.71 -0.08
CA THR A 266 10.63 -15.67 -1.07
C THR A 266 9.41 -14.82 -1.41
N GLY A 267 8.23 -15.43 -1.59
CA GLY A 267 7.00 -14.69 -1.86
C GLY A 267 6.58 -13.84 -0.67
N GLY A 268 6.66 -14.36 0.55
CA GLY A 268 6.37 -13.60 1.76
C GLY A 268 7.28 -12.40 1.96
N THR A 269 8.57 -12.59 1.68
CA THR A 269 9.58 -11.55 1.70
C THR A 269 9.23 -10.43 0.73
N VAL A 270 8.90 -10.76 -0.53
CA VAL A 270 8.48 -9.76 -1.52
C VAL A 270 7.23 -9.01 -1.07
N LEU A 271 6.25 -9.69 -0.48
CA LEU A 271 5.04 -9.04 0.00
C LEU A 271 5.32 -8.10 1.18
N LEU A 272 6.14 -8.51 2.16
CA LEU A 272 6.48 -7.65 3.30
C LEU A 272 7.35 -6.46 2.88
N MET A 273 8.29 -6.66 1.96
CA MET A 273 9.04 -5.58 1.30
C MET A 273 8.07 -4.60 0.63
N THR A 274 7.10 -5.10 -0.13
CA THR A 274 6.11 -4.29 -0.85
C THR A 274 5.23 -3.48 0.10
N LEU A 275 4.71 -4.11 1.17
CA LEU A 275 3.90 -3.43 2.17
C LEU A 275 4.67 -2.28 2.81
N SER A 276 5.93 -2.52 3.17
CA SER A 276 6.82 -1.53 3.79
C SER A 276 7.25 -0.42 2.83
N ALA A 277 7.29 -0.70 1.53
CA ALA A 277 7.64 0.26 0.48
C ALA A 277 6.44 1.06 -0.04
N SER A 278 5.23 0.72 0.37
CA SER A 278 4.00 1.32 -0.14
C SER A 278 3.65 2.63 0.56
N ALA A 279 2.70 3.35 -0.03
CA ALA A 279 2.10 4.53 0.57
C ALA A 279 0.58 4.47 0.45
N SER A 280 -0.15 4.79 1.52
CA SER A 280 -1.61 4.79 1.51
C SER A 280 -2.18 5.99 0.76
N TYR A 281 -3.39 5.86 0.22
CA TYR A 281 -4.14 6.94 -0.44
C TYR A 281 -5.65 6.75 -0.32
N ILE A 282 -6.08 5.91 0.62
CA ILE A 282 -7.49 5.66 0.92
C ILE A 282 -7.78 6.08 2.37
N ALA A 283 -7.28 5.31 3.34
CA ALA A 283 -7.56 5.54 4.76
C ALA A 283 -6.80 6.75 5.33
N VAL A 284 -5.51 6.85 5.04
CA VAL A 284 -4.67 7.93 5.59
C VAL A 284 -5.13 9.33 5.15
N PRO A 285 -5.46 9.62 3.86
CA PRO A 285 -6.02 10.91 3.48
C PRO A 285 -7.24 11.33 4.29
N ALA A 286 -8.14 10.39 4.60
CA ALA A 286 -9.34 10.67 5.37
C ALA A 286 -8.99 11.03 6.82
N ALA A 287 -8.09 10.27 7.44
CA ALA A 287 -7.59 10.56 8.79
C ALA A 287 -6.86 11.92 8.85
N MET A 288 -6.01 12.23 7.86
CA MET A 288 -5.27 13.49 7.81
C MET A 288 -6.18 14.70 7.60
N ARG A 289 -7.24 14.59 6.79
CA ARG A 289 -8.22 15.69 6.63
C ARG A 289 -8.92 16.07 7.93
N VAL A 290 -9.20 15.08 8.77
CA VAL A 290 -9.87 15.31 10.06
C VAL A 290 -8.87 15.82 11.10
N ALA A 291 -7.69 15.20 11.17
CA ALA A 291 -6.75 15.43 12.25
C ALA A 291 -5.72 16.55 11.98
N LEU A 292 -5.42 16.81 10.71
CA LEU A 292 -4.48 17.84 10.23
C LEU A 292 -5.13 18.64 9.07
N PRO A 293 -6.19 19.42 9.33
CA PRO A 293 -6.94 20.12 8.29
C PRO A 293 -6.11 21.15 7.52
N GLU A 294 -5.03 21.66 8.13
CA GLU A 294 -4.10 22.61 7.51
C GLU A 294 -3.11 21.96 6.53
N ALA A 295 -2.99 20.62 6.53
CA ALA A 295 -2.11 19.92 5.61
C ALA A 295 -2.66 19.96 4.18
N ASN A 296 -1.83 20.26 3.19
CA ASN A 296 -2.25 20.32 1.78
C ASN A 296 -2.45 18.90 1.21
N PRO A 297 -3.70 18.51 0.85
CA PRO A 297 -3.98 17.18 0.34
C PRO A 297 -3.34 16.86 -1.00
N SER A 298 -3.05 17.89 -1.79
CA SER A 298 -2.46 17.74 -3.12
C SER A 298 -1.08 17.12 -3.03
N ILE A 299 -0.29 17.48 -2.01
CA ILE A 299 1.08 16.99 -1.82
C ILE A 299 1.07 15.49 -1.56
N TYR A 300 0.41 15.04 -0.48
CA TYR A 300 0.47 13.64 -0.07
C TYR A 300 -0.20 12.71 -1.08
N LEU A 301 -1.28 13.14 -1.76
CA LEU A 301 -1.92 12.35 -2.81
C LEU A 301 -1.04 12.21 -4.04
N THR A 302 -0.34 13.28 -4.43
CA THR A 302 0.58 13.24 -5.57
C THR A 302 1.79 12.37 -5.28
N MET A 303 2.32 12.46 -4.06
CA MET A 303 3.44 11.63 -3.63
C MET A 303 3.08 10.14 -3.67
N SER A 304 1.94 9.76 -3.09
CA SER A 304 1.52 8.36 -3.04
C SER A 304 1.09 7.82 -4.40
N LEU A 305 0.24 8.53 -5.16
CA LEU A 305 -0.36 8.03 -6.41
C LEU A 305 0.43 8.39 -7.66
N GLY A 306 1.04 9.57 -7.69
CA GLY A 306 1.75 10.09 -8.86
C GLY A 306 3.20 9.63 -8.96
N ILE A 307 3.86 9.33 -7.84
CA ILE A 307 5.29 8.99 -7.82
C ILE A 307 5.51 7.58 -7.28
N THR A 308 5.20 7.34 -6.01
CA THR A 308 5.55 6.09 -5.33
C THR A 308 4.80 4.89 -5.88
N PHE A 309 3.49 5.01 -6.14
CA PHE A 309 2.72 3.91 -6.71
C PHE A 309 3.24 3.48 -8.11
N PRO A 310 3.43 4.38 -9.09
CA PRO A 310 4.04 4.03 -10.38
C PRO A 310 5.45 3.46 -10.24
N PHE A 311 6.29 4.03 -9.36
CA PHE A 311 7.62 3.51 -9.10
C PHE A 311 7.57 2.05 -8.61
N ASN A 312 6.75 1.76 -7.61
CA ASN A 312 6.61 0.41 -7.08
C ASN A 312 6.10 -0.57 -8.14
N LEU A 313 5.13 -0.15 -8.95
CA LEU A 313 4.55 -1.00 -9.99
C LEU A 313 5.55 -1.34 -11.11
N THR A 314 6.35 -0.36 -11.54
CA THR A 314 7.22 -0.48 -12.71
C THR A 314 8.61 -1.02 -12.38
N ILE A 315 9.18 -0.61 -11.25
CA ILE A 315 10.57 -0.90 -10.88
C ILE A 315 10.63 -1.62 -9.53
N GLY A 316 9.89 -1.12 -8.53
CA GLY A 316 9.99 -1.61 -7.14
C GLY A 316 9.70 -3.10 -7.03
N ILE A 317 8.52 -3.58 -7.42
CA ILE A 317 8.13 -4.99 -7.30
C ILE A 317 9.12 -5.93 -8.04
N PRO A 318 9.50 -5.69 -9.32
CA PRO A 318 10.53 -6.49 -9.99
C PRO A 318 11.87 -6.50 -9.25
N LEU A 319 12.29 -5.35 -8.71
CA LEU A 319 13.52 -5.22 -7.95
C LEU A 319 13.44 -5.99 -6.63
N TYR A 320 12.34 -5.88 -5.88
CA TYR A 320 12.13 -6.57 -4.61
C TYR A 320 12.15 -8.08 -4.80
N LEU A 321 11.50 -8.57 -5.86
CA LEU A 321 11.53 -9.97 -6.25
C LEU A 321 12.95 -10.45 -6.54
N SER A 322 13.69 -9.69 -7.36
CA SER A 322 15.06 -10.05 -7.73
C SER A 322 15.99 -10.11 -6.52
N ILE A 323 15.84 -9.18 -5.57
CA ILE A 323 16.61 -9.16 -4.31
C ILE A 323 16.21 -10.35 -3.43
N ALA A 324 14.91 -10.60 -3.24
CA ALA A 324 14.43 -11.70 -2.42
C ALA A 324 14.87 -13.06 -2.96
N GLN A 325 14.88 -13.25 -4.28
CA GLN A 325 15.40 -14.47 -4.91
C GLN A 325 16.92 -14.62 -4.77
N ALA A 326 17.67 -13.52 -4.78
CA ALA A 326 19.13 -13.57 -4.61
C ALA A 326 19.55 -13.90 -3.17
N ILE A 327 18.70 -13.58 -2.18
CA ILE A 327 18.99 -13.81 -0.75
C ILE A 327 18.40 -15.13 -0.25
N GLY A 328 17.21 -15.50 -0.73
CA GLY A 328 16.52 -16.73 -0.35
C GLY A 328 16.84 -17.95 -1.20
N GLY A 329 17.77 -17.82 -2.15
CA GLY A 329 18.26 -18.91 -3.03
C GLY A 329 19.47 -19.62 -2.47
#